data_AF-A0A7J8GUC6-F1
#
_entry.id   AF-A0A7J8GUC6-F1
#
_cell.length_a   1.000
_cell.length_b   1.000
_cell.length_c   1.000
_cell.angle_alpha   90.00
_cell.angle_beta   90.00
_cell.angle_gamma   90.00
#
_symmetry.space_group_name_H-M   'P 1'
#
loop_
_entity.id
_entity.type
_entity.pdbx_description
1 polymer ?
#
loop_
_entity_poly.entity_id
_entity_poly.type
_entity_poly.pdbx_seq_one_letter_code
_entity_poly.pdbx_strand_id
1 'polypeptide(L)'
;MGGGTGSGLGTFLLKVLADEFPEVYRFVTSIYPSAEDDVITSPYNSILAMKELNEHADCVLPIDNQSLFDIISKIDLVVNSGKLGTAVKPKSLVTSNAGTFKKRQEKPFDAMNNIVANLLLNLTSSARFEGSLNMDLNEIIMNLVPFPQLHYLMSSLTPLYTLADVNIPPRRLDQMFSDAFSKDHQLIRANPKHSLYLACALMVRGNVQISDLRRNIERLKPSLRFVSWNQEGWKTSLCSVPPVGHSHSLLALANNTCVKPTFMELRERFMRLYKKKAHLHHYLQIEGMEDSCFTEAVSSLSALIQEYSQLDATQSMPVEDLPRLSVAV
;
A
#
# COMPACT_ATOMS: atom_id res chain seq x y z
N MET A 1 10.73 -8.12 -3.27
CA MET A 1 10.64 -8.59 -4.66
C MET A 1 11.98 -8.65 -5.39
N GLY A 2 12.96 -7.78 -5.08
CA GLY A 2 14.23 -7.78 -5.85
C GLY A 2 15.26 -8.89 -5.56
N GLY A 3 15.31 -9.43 -4.34
CA GLY A 3 16.25 -10.50 -3.95
C GLY A 3 15.73 -11.91 -4.21
N GLY A 4 16.60 -12.93 -4.15
CA GLY A 4 16.25 -14.32 -4.47
C GLY A 4 15.39 -15.03 -3.42
N THR A 5 15.77 -14.99 -2.14
CA THR A 5 15.05 -15.73 -1.08
C THR A 5 13.64 -15.17 -0.84
N GLY A 6 13.52 -13.86 -0.64
CA GLY A 6 12.22 -13.25 -0.34
C GLY A 6 11.23 -13.28 -1.50
N SER A 7 11.72 -13.29 -2.75
CA SER A 7 10.86 -13.42 -3.93
C SER A 7 10.58 -14.90 -4.23
N GLY A 8 11.60 -15.73 -4.45
CA GLY A 8 11.43 -17.13 -4.86
C GLY A 8 10.91 -18.05 -3.76
N LEU A 9 11.58 -18.12 -2.60
CA LEU A 9 11.08 -18.96 -1.48
C LEU A 9 9.77 -18.39 -0.92
N GLY A 10 9.65 -17.07 -0.86
CA GLY A 10 8.44 -16.40 -0.41
C GLY A 10 7.21 -16.77 -1.24
N THR A 11 7.30 -16.73 -2.56
CA THR A 11 6.18 -17.12 -3.43
C THR A 11 5.96 -18.62 -3.50
N PHE A 12 7.01 -19.43 -3.37
CA PHE A 12 6.85 -20.87 -3.23
C PHE A 12 6.03 -21.23 -1.98
N LEU A 13 6.34 -20.61 -0.83
CA LEU A 13 5.55 -20.78 0.39
C LEU A 13 4.11 -20.28 0.21
N LEU A 14 3.92 -19.16 -0.48
CA LEU A 14 2.58 -18.65 -0.78
C LEU A 14 1.74 -19.68 -1.56
N LYS A 15 2.32 -20.32 -2.56
CA LYS A 15 1.68 -21.39 -3.33
C LYS A 15 1.32 -22.59 -2.45
N VAL A 16 2.27 -23.08 -1.65
CA VAL A 16 2.02 -24.19 -0.71
C VAL A 16 0.89 -23.85 0.28
N LEU A 17 0.87 -22.62 0.80
CA LEU A 17 -0.19 -22.17 1.70
C LEU A 17 -1.54 -22.03 1.01
N ALA A 18 -1.57 -21.64 -0.27
CA ALA A 18 -2.80 -21.60 -1.05
C ALA A 18 -3.37 -23.02 -1.28
N ASP A 19 -2.51 -24.00 -1.53
CA ASP A 19 -2.91 -25.39 -1.74
C ASP A 19 -3.38 -26.06 -0.42
N GLU A 20 -2.65 -25.87 0.69
CA GLU A 20 -2.96 -26.49 1.98
C GLU A 20 -4.11 -25.78 2.75
N PHE A 21 -4.23 -24.45 2.60
CA PHE A 21 -5.20 -23.63 3.32
C PHE A 21 -6.01 -22.72 2.38
N PRO A 22 -6.83 -23.29 1.48
CA PRO A 22 -7.52 -22.52 0.44
C PRO A 22 -8.48 -21.46 1.01
N GLU A 23 -9.12 -21.75 2.15
CA GLU A 23 -10.10 -20.87 2.81
C GLU A 23 -9.46 -19.70 3.58
N VAL A 24 -8.14 -19.71 3.80
CA VAL A 24 -7.44 -18.69 4.59
C VAL A 24 -6.88 -17.61 3.70
N TYR A 25 -7.35 -16.36 3.84
CA TYR A 25 -6.85 -15.27 3.02
C TYR A 25 -5.36 -14.96 3.25
N ARG A 26 -4.64 -14.80 2.15
CA ARG A 26 -3.19 -14.58 2.09
C ARG A 26 -2.90 -13.11 1.78
N PHE A 27 -2.51 -12.39 2.82
CA PHE A 27 -2.03 -11.01 2.72
C PHE A 27 -0.52 -10.97 2.50
N VAL A 28 -0.08 -10.29 1.45
CA VAL A 28 1.35 -10.15 1.14
C VAL A 28 1.74 -8.68 1.14
N THR A 29 2.70 -8.31 1.99
CA THR A 29 3.36 -7.00 1.91
C THR A 29 4.64 -7.13 1.10
N SER A 30 4.68 -6.55 -0.10
CA SER A 30 5.75 -6.75 -1.07
C SER A 30 6.53 -5.46 -1.31
N ILE A 31 7.84 -5.52 -1.12
CA ILE A 31 8.75 -4.40 -1.39
C ILE A 31 9.25 -4.50 -2.84
N TYR A 32 8.87 -3.53 -3.66
CA TYR A 32 9.28 -3.37 -5.04
C TYR A 32 10.66 -2.69 -5.13
N PRO A 33 11.54 -3.17 -6.02
CA PRO A 33 12.86 -2.59 -6.21
C PRO A 33 12.77 -1.22 -6.88
N SER A 34 13.56 -0.27 -6.39
CA SER A 34 13.71 1.04 -7.04
C SER A 34 14.52 0.92 -8.35
N ALA A 35 14.57 2.00 -9.13
CA ALA A 35 15.39 2.05 -10.35
C ALA A 35 16.90 1.98 -10.03
N GLU A 36 17.30 2.41 -8.83
CA GLU A 36 18.67 2.46 -8.32
C GLU A 36 19.02 1.23 -7.47
N ASP A 37 18.40 0.09 -7.74
CA ASP A 37 18.63 -1.15 -7.00
C ASP A 37 20.00 -1.77 -7.33
N ASP A 38 20.72 -2.22 -6.31
CA ASP A 38 22.05 -2.83 -6.43
C ASP A 38 22.01 -4.18 -7.16
N VAL A 39 20.85 -4.84 -7.17
CA VAL A 39 20.67 -6.16 -7.77
C VAL A 39 20.22 -6.03 -9.23
N ILE A 40 21.16 -6.25 -10.16
CA ILE A 40 20.91 -6.16 -11.62
C ILE A 40 19.76 -7.08 -12.07
N THR A 41 19.63 -8.26 -11.47
CA THR A 41 18.60 -9.25 -11.84
C THR A 41 17.26 -9.03 -11.13
N SER A 42 17.09 -7.96 -10.34
CA SER A 42 15.86 -7.72 -9.58
C SER A 42 14.58 -7.63 -10.44
N PRO A 43 14.62 -7.17 -11.71
CA PRO A 43 13.43 -7.21 -12.56
C PRO A 43 12.98 -8.64 -12.90
N TYR A 44 13.91 -9.60 -13.07
CA TYR A 44 13.57 -11.02 -13.28
C TYR A 44 12.85 -11.60 -12.07
N ASN A 45 13.48 -11.47 -10.90
CA ASN A 45 12.94 -11.93 -9.62
C ASN A 45 11.56 -11.35 -9.36
N SER A 46 11.39 -10.05 -9.61
CA SER A 46 10.14 -9.34 -9.33
C SER A 46 9.01 -9.77 -10.26
N ILE A 47 9.27 -9.96 -11.56
CA ILE A 47 8.22 -10.42 -12.50
C ILE A 47 7.82 -11.87 -12.24
N LEU A 48 8.79 -12.76 -12.02
CA LEU A 48 8.50 -14.16 -11.69
C LEU A 48 7.67 -14.25 -10.41
N ALA A 49 8.08 -13.53 -9.36
CA ALA A 49 7.31 -13.53 -8.12
C ALA A 49 5.95 -12.85 -8.28
N MET A 50 5.82 -11.82 -9.12
CA MET A 50 4.53 -11.16 -9.36
C MET A 50 3.52 -12.06 -10.07
N LYS A 51 3.96 -13.01 -10.91
CA LYS A 51 3.08 -14.06 -11.45
C LYS A 51 2.44 -14.86 -10.33
N GLU A 52 3.25 -15.34 -9.39
CA GLU A 52 2.79 -16.13 -8.25
C GLU A 52 1.90 -15.30 -7.29
N LEU A 53 2.21 -14.02 -7.10
CA LEU A 53 1.34 -13.12 -6.33
C LEU A 53 -0.03 -12.97 -7.00
N ASN A 54 -0.08 -12.80 -8.33
CA ASN A 54 -1.34 -12.68 -9.07
C ASN A 54 -2.23 -13.92 -8.93
N GLU A 55 -1.64 -15.11 -8.86
CA GLU A 55 -2.39 -16.38 -8.77
C GLU A 55 -2.76 -16.76 -7.34
N HIS A 56 -1.89 -16.52 -6.36
CA HIS A 56 -2.01 -17.13 -5.04
C HIS A 56 -2.25 -16.14 -3.89
N ALA A 57 -2.03 -14.83 -4.07
CA ALA A 57 -2.36 -13.84 -3.04
C ALA A 57 -3.80 -13.32 -3.19
N ASP A 58 -4.48 -13.10 -2.07
CA ASP A 58 -5.81 -12.48 -2.07
C ASP A 58 -5.74 -10.96 -1.89
N CYS A 59 -4.64 -10.46 -1.34
CA CYS A 59 -4.38 -9.04 -1.16
C CYS A 59 -2.87 -8.79 -1.15
N VAL A 60 -2.42 -7.87 -1.99
CA VAL A 60 -1.01 -7.44 -2.03
C VAL A 60 -0.94 -5.97 -1.64
N LEU A 61 -0.06 -5.65 -0.68
CA LEU A 61 0.27 -4.30 -0.26
C LEU A 61 1.63 -3.92 -0.86
N PRO A 62 1.68 -3.32 -2.06
CA PRO A 62 2.93 -2.93 -2.68
C PRO A 62 3.55 -1.72 -1.97
N ILE A 63 4.85 -1.82 -1.69
CA ILE A 63 5.67 -0.77 -1.07
C ILE A 63 6.89 -0.53 -1.95
N ASP A 64 7.27 0.72 -2.16
CA ASP A 64 8.47 1.12 -2.91
C ASP A 64 9.53 1.68 -1.95
N ASN A 65 10.74 1.13 -2.02
CA ASN A 65 11.88 1.61 -1.24
C ASN A 65 12.18 3.09 -1.52
N GLN A 66 11.97 3.57 -2.74
CA GLN A 66 12.21 4.98 -3.05
C GLN A 66 11.21 5.88 -2.28
N SER A 67 9.93 5.50 -2.23
CA SER A 67 8.92 6.24 -1.48
C SER A 67 9.23 6.26 0.03
N LEU A 68 9.69 5.14 0.58
CA LEU A 68 10.12 5.10 1.99
C LEU A 68 11.33 6.01 2.24
N PHE A 69 12.30 6.04 1.33
CA PHE A 69 13.47 6.91 1.42
C PHE A 69 13.09 8.40 1.34
N ASP A 70 12.21 8.76 0.40
CA ASP A 70 11.71 10.13 0.23
C ASP A 70 10.97 10.60 1.50
N ILE A 71 10.14 9.73 2.07
CA ILE A 71 9.43 9.98 3.34
C ILE A 71 10.42 10.24 4.47
N ILE A 72 11.44 9.39 4.64
CA ILE A 72 12.44 9.54 5.71
C ILE A 72 13.24 10.83 5.53
N SER A 73 13.69 11.09 4.29
CA SER A 73 14.43 12.31 3.98
C SER A 73 13.62 13.55 4.33
N LYS A 74 12.31 13.54 4.06
CA LYS A 74 11.40 14.63 4.44
C LYS A 74 11.25 14.74 5.96
N ILE A 75 11.12 13.62 6.68
CA ILE A 75 11.09 13.59 8.14
C ILE A 75 12.37 14.20 8.71
N ASP A 76 13.54 13.78 8.23
CA ASP A 76 14.84 14.25 8.71
C ASP A 76 15.03 15.75 8.44
N LEU A 77 14.60 16.24 7.27
CA LEU A 77 14.56 17.67 6.98
C LEU A 77 13.71 18.40 8.01
N VAL A 78 12.49 17.93 8.30
CA VAL A 78 11.59 18.58 9.27
C VAL A 78 12.18 18.57 10.69
N VAL A 79 12.80 17.46 11.10
CA VAL A 79 13.47 17.33 12.41
C VAL A 79 14.65 18.29 12.52
N ASN A 80 15.48 18.41 11.48
CA ASN A 80 16.69 19.23 11.48
C ASN A 80 16.44 20.71 11.18
N SER A 81 15.28 21.07 10.62
CA SER A 81 14.94 22.45 10.22
C SER A 81 14.78 23.44 11.39
N GLY A 82 14.70 22.98 12.64
CA GLY A 82 14.93 23.79 13.84
C GLY A 82 14.10 25.08 14.02
N LYS A 83 12.95 25.25 13.33
CA LYS A 83 12.10 26.43 13.56
C LYS A 83 11.54 26.39 14.99
N LEU A 84 11.66 27.52 15.70
CA LEU A 84 11.16 27.69 17.07
C LEU A 84 9.63 27.42 17.09
N GLY A 85 9.19 26.35 17.78
CA GLY A 85 7.78 25.90 17.82
C GLY A 85 7.45 24.63 17.03
N THR A 86 8.35 24.12 16.18
CA THR A 86 8.14 22.88 15.40
C THR A 86 9.08 21.74 15.82
N ALA A 87 9.41 21.64 17.12
CA ALA A 87 10.20 20.51 17.60
C ALA A 87 9.37 19.22 17.48
N VAL A 88 9.83 18.20 16.75
CA VAL A 88 9.17 16.88 16.69
C VAL A 88 9.39 16.15 18.02
N LYS A 89 8.36 15.50 18.58
CA LYS A 89 8.56 14.67 19.78
C LYS A 89 9.42 13.46 19.39
N PRO A 90 10.60 13.22 20.02
CA PRO A 90 11.51 12.13 19.63
C PRO A 90 10.88 10.73 19.68
N LYS A 91 9.86 10.55 20.54
CA LYS A 91 9.10 9.29 20.70
C LYS A 91 7.88 9.19 19.78
N SER A 92 7.69 10.16 18.88
CA SER A 92 6.50 10.31 18.04
C SER A 92 6.85 10.33 16.56
N LEU A 93 8.03 9.82 16.22
CA LEU A 93 8.35 9.49 14.84
C LEU A 93 7.82 8.10 14.57
N VAL A 94 7.21 7.90 13.41
CA VAL A 94 6.92 6.55 12.91
C VAL A 94 8.21 5.71 12.83
N THR A 95 9.37 6.36 12.66
CA THR A 95 10.70 5.75 12.65
C THR A 95 11.31 5.51 14.04
N SER A 96 10.65 5.91 15.14
CA SER A 96 11.27 5.85 16.48
C SER A 96 11.32 4.43 17.07
N ASN A 97 12.54 4.01 17.44
CA ASN A 97 12.84 2.71 18.09
C ASN A 97 12.55 2.69 19.60
N ALA A 98 11.53 3.42 20.07
CA ALA A 98 11.30 3.64 21.51
C ALA A 98 11.03 2.36 22.34
N GLY A 99 10.84 1.19 21.68
CA GLY A 99 10.65 -0.12 22.31
C GLY A 99 11.90 -0.98 22.50
N THR A 100 13.07 -0.61 21.94
CA THR A 100 14.29 -1.43 22.09
C THR A 100 15.18 -0.93 23.23
N PHE A 101 15.36 -1.76 24.25
CA PHE A 101 16.36 -1.56 25.29
C PHE A 101 17.78 -1.66 24.68
N LYS A 102 18.59 -0.61 24.89
CA LYS A 102 19.95 -0.33 24.39
C LYS A 102 20.00 0.48 23.08
N LYS A 103 20.78 1.57 23.10
CA LYS A 103 21.29 2.29 21.91
C LYS A 103 22.04 1.29 21.03
N ARG A 104 21.33 0.64 20.12
CA ARG A 104 21.93 -0.16 19.05
C ARG A 104 22.34 0.82 17.96
N GLN A 105 23.48 0.55 17.31
CA GLN A 105 23.89 1.26 16.11
C GLN A 105 22.76 1.13 15.08
N GLU A 106 22.22 2.25 14.63
CA GLU A 106 21.10 2.27 13.67
C GLU A 106 21.57 1.63 12.37
N LYS A 107 20.90 0.55 11.96
CA LYS A 107 21.28 -0.20 10.76
C LYS A 107 20.70 0.48 9.52
N PRO A 108 21.31 0.25 8.34
CA PRO A 108 20.68 0.58 7.08
C PRO A 108 19.27 -0.01 7.02
N PHE A 109 18.30 0.77 6.58
CA PHE A 109 16.87 0.43 6.47
C PHE A 109 16.04 0.35 7.77
N ASP A 110 16.60 0.52 8.97
CA ASP A 110 15.80 0.44 10.21
C ASP A 110 14.63 1.44 10.21
N ALA A 111 14.88 2.68 9.79
CA ALA A 111 13.84 3.70 9.67
C ALA A 111 12.76 3.33 8.63
N MET A 112 13.14 2.73 7.50
CA MET A 112 12.19 2.27 6.47
C MET A 112 11.33 1.12 7.00
N ASN A 113 11.98 0.15 7.64
CA ASN A 113 11.32 -1.00 8.25
C ASN A 113 10.35 -0.57 9.34
N ASN A 114 10.64 0.49 10.08
CA ASN A 114 9.71 1.04 11.07
C ASN A 114 8.44 1.61 10.45
N ILE A 115 8.51 2.22 9.25
CA ILE A 115 7.31 2.66 8.52
C ILE A 115 6.45 1.45 8.14
N VAL A 116 7.08 0.40 7.59
CA VAL A 116 6.39 -0.84 7.21
C VAL A 116 5.82 -1.57 8.43
N ALA A 117 6.55 -1.61 9.55
CA ALA A 117 6.06 -2.17 10.79
C ALA A 117 4.83 -1.42 11.31
N ASN A 118 4.84 -0.08 11.25
CA ASN A 118 3.68 0.72 11.64
C ASN A 118 2.49 0.51 10.70
N LEU A 119 2.70 0.34 9.39
CA LEU A 119 1.64 -0.07 8.46
C LEU A 119 0.96 -1.35 8.97
N LEU A 120 1.74 -2.40 9.23
CA LEU A 120 1.21 -3.71 9.69
C LEU A 120 0.54 -3.62 11.07
N LEU A 121 1.06 -2.80 11.97
CA LEU A 121 0.47 -2.56 13.28
C LEU A 121 -0.88 -1.84 13.19
N ASN A 122 -1.05 -0.92 12.23
CA ASN A 122 -2.33 -0.25 11.96
C ASN A 122 -3.30 -1.19 11.24
N LEU A 123 -2.83 -1.97 10.26
CA LEU A 123 -3.66 -2.94 9.52
C LEU A 123 -4.33 -3.95 10.46
N THR A 124 -3.59 -4.43 11.46
CA THR A 124 -4.10 -5.43 12.41
C THR A 124 -4.70 -4.84 13.69
N SER A 125 -4.85 -3.51 13.78
CA SER A 125 -5.26 -2.90 15.06
C SER A 125 -6.68 -3.27 15.46
N SER A 126 -7.61 -3.32 14.50
CA SER A 126 -9.02 -3.58 14.75
C SER A 126 -9.29 -5.01 15.23
N ALA A 127 -8.41 -5.95 14.92
CA ALA A 127 -8.48 -7.32 15.44
C ALA A 127 -7.84 -7.47 16.84
N ARG A 128 -6.96 -6.53 17.22
CA ARG A 128 -6.18 -6.60 18.48
C ARG A 128 -6.73 -5.71 19.58
N PHE A 129 -7.49 -4.68 19.22
CA PHE A 129 -7.99 -3.67 20.14
C PHE A 129 -9.44 -3.34 19.83
N GLU A 130 -10.20 -3.08 20.88
CA GLU A 130 -11.59 -2.66 20.73
C GLU A 130 -11.70 -1.27 20.10
N GLY A 131 -12.79 -1.09 19.36
CA GLY A 131 -13.10 0.11 18.63
C GLY A 131 -14.60 0.24 18.38
N SER A 132 -15.05 1.45 18.06
CA SER A 132 -16.46 1.70 17.74
C SER A 132 -16.86 1.12 16.38
N LEU A 133 -15.89 0.95 15.47
CA LEU A 133 -16.07 0.36 14.14
C LEU A 133 -14.91 -0.59 13.86
N ASN A 134 -15.13 -1.88 14.09
CA ASN A 134 -14.13 -2.90 13.79
C ASN A 134 -14.23 -3.31 12.32
N MET A 135 -13.08 -3.66 11.75
CA MET A 135 -12.94 -4.16 10.39
C MET A 135 -11.91 -5.26 10.43
N ASP A 136 -12.32 -6.46 10.04
CA ASP A 136 -11.45 -7.62 10.01
C ASP A 136 -10.69 -7.69 8.68
N LEU A 137 -9.59 -8.46 8.65
CA LEU A 137 -8.80 -8.65 7.44
C LEU A 137 -9.66 -9.23 6.29
N ASN A 138 -10.59 -10.12 6.61
CA ASN A 138 -11.50 -10.69 5.62
C ASN A 138 -12.39 -9.60 4.99
N GLU A 139 -12.83 -8.60 5.78
CA GLU A 139 -13.59 -7.48 5.26
C GLU A 139 -12.76 -6.58 4.33
N ILE A 140 -11.44 -6.51 4.50
CA ILE A 140 -10.58 -5.75 3.59
C ILE A 140 -10.68 -6.33 2.18
N ILE A 141 -10.54 -7.65 2.04
CA ILE A 141 -10.61 -8.30 0.73
C ILE A 141 -12.02 -8.16 0.15
N MET A 142 -13.04 -8.52 0.92
CA MET A 142 -14.42 -8.54 0.47
C MET A 142 -14.94 -7.16 0.04
N ASN A 143 -14.43 -6.07 0.62
CA ASN A 143 -14.88 -4.71 0.30
C ASN A 143 -13.94 -3.95 -0.65
N LEU A 144 -12.63 -4.24 -0.66
CA LEU A 144 -11.66 -3.47 -1.45
C LEU A 144 -11.22 -4.16 -2.73
N VAL A 145 -11.46 -5.46 -2.89
CA VAL A 145 -11.05 -6.25 -4.05
C VAL A 145 -12.29 -6.70 -4.82
N PRO A 146 -12.82 -5.85 -5.73
CA PRO A 146 -14.02 -6.19 -6.51
C PRO A 146 -13.74 -7.26 -7.59
N PHE A 147 -12.50 -7.34 -8.06
CA PHE A 147 -12.06 -8.31 -9.05
C PHE A 147 -10.84 -9.06 -8.50
N PRO A 148 -10.82 -10.40 -8.54
CA PRO A 148 -9.74 -11.19 -7.95
C PRO A 148 -8.34 -10.84 -8.45
N GLN A 149 -8.20 -10.42 -9.72
CA GLN A 149 -6.91 -10.04 -10.29
C GLN A 149 -6.43 -8.64 -9.85
N LEU A 150 -7.35 -7.76 -9.42
CA LEU A 150 -7.07 -6.37 -9.06
C LEU A 150 -6.96 -6.22 -7.54
N HIS A 151 -6.11 -7.04 -6.91
CA HIS A 151 -5.99 -7.12 -5.45
C HIS A 151 -4.80 -6.34 -4.87
N TYR A 152 -4.23 -5.40 -5.64
CA TYR A 152 -3.12 -4.55 -5.22
C TYR A 152 -3.64 -3.30 -4.51
N LEU A 153 -3.54 -3.27 -3.18
CA LEU A 153 -4.02 -2.16 -2.36
C LEU A 153 -2.85 -1.26 -1.96
N MET A 154 -2.81 -0.05 -2.50
CA MET A 154 -1.84 0.93 -2.09
C MET A 154 -2.11 1.37 -0.65
N SER A 155 -1.03 1.58 0.08
CA SER A 155 -1.10 1.97 1.49
C SER A 155 -0.54 3.38 1.68
N SER A 156 -1.16 4.14 2.56
CA SER A 156 -0.64 5.41 3.05
C SER A 156 -0.77 5.51 4.56
N LEU A 157 0.18 6.20 5.19
CA LEU A 157 0.23 6.32 6.65
C LEU A 157 0.34 7.79 7.06
N THR A 158 -0.54 8.21 7.97
CA THR A 158 -0.53 9.56 8.53
C THR A 158 -0.88 9.52 10.03
N PRO A 159 -0.30 10.38 10.88
CA PRO A 159 0.86 11.21 10.61
C PRO A 159 2.15 10.39 10.55
N LEU A 160 3.14 10.89 9.80
CA LEU A 160 4.50 10.32 9.75
C LEU A 160 5.36 10.75 10.96
N TYR A 161 4.99 11.85 11.60
CA TYR A 161 5.62 12.41 12.80
C TYR A 161 4.63 13.28 13.58
N THR A 162 4.77 13.39 14.90
CA THR A 162 4.02 14.40 15.69
C THR A 162 4.93 15.50 16.23
N LEU A 163 4.53 16.75 15.97
CA LEU A 163 5.14 17.94 16.55
C LEU A 163 4.80 18.10 18.04
N ALA A 164 5.73 18.60 18.84
CA ALA A 164 5.68 18.66 20.29
C ALA A 164 4.78 19.73 20.88
N ASP A 165 4.36 20.70 20.07
CA ASP A 165 3.62 21.84 20.57
C ASP A 165 2.23 21.44 21.12
N VAL A 166 1.87 21.96 22.30
CA VAL A 166 0.73 21.51 23.12
C VAL A 166 -0.54 22.34 22.88
N ASN A 167 -0.48 23.40 22.07
CA ASN A 167 -1.64 24.23 21.72
C ASN A 167 -2.03 24.02 20.24
N ILE A 168 -2.59 22.86 19.94
CA ILE A 168 -2.86 22.46 18.56
C ILE A 168 -4.34 22.73 18.20
N PRO A 169 -4.63 23.49 17.14
CA PRO A 169 -6.00 23.73 16.70
C PRO A 169 -6.67 22.44 16.17
N PRO A 170 -8.01 22.34 16.24
CA PRO A 170 -8.79 21.15 15.84
C PRO A 170 -8.63 20.73 14.36
N ARG A 171 -7.97 21.55 13.53
CA ARG A 171 -7.77 21.33 12.08
C ARG A 171 -6.74 20.26 11.72
N ARG A 172 -5.99 19.67 12.67
CA ARG A 172 -5.01 18.61 12.37
C ARG A 172 -5.65 17.30 11.93
N LEU A 173 -6.82 16.94 12.48
CA LEU A 173 -7.50 15.71 12.09
C LEU A 173 -7.93 15.81 10.62
N ASP A 174 -8.57 16.89 10.23
CA ASP A 174 -8.97 17.09 8.82
C ASP A 174 -7.74 17.14 7.88
N GLN A 175 -6.62 17.72 8.33
CA GLN A 175 -5.37 17.69 7.57
C GLN A 175 -4.85 16.25 7.39
N MET A 176 -4.88 15.42 8.42
CA MET A 176 -4.46 14.01 8.38
C MET A 176 -5.21 13.21 7.29
N PHE A 177 -6.51 13.43 7.18
CA PHE A 177 -7.33 12.83 6.11
C PHE A 177 -6.92 13.33 4.72
N SER A 178 -6.61 14.62 4.57
CA SER A 178 -6.14 15.19 3.29
C SER A 178 -4.75 14.69 2.90
N ASP A 179 -3.86 14.54 3.89
CA ASP A 179 -2.48 14.10 3.74
C ASP A 179 -2.41 12.63 3.34
N ALA A 180 -3.30 11.78 3.87
CA ALA A 180 -3.37 10.35 3.52
C ALA A 180 -3.58 10.09 2.01
N PHE A 181 -4.11 11.06 1.26
CA PHE A 181 -4.29 10.96 -0.19
C PHE A 181 -3.28 11.80 -0.99
N SER A 182 -2.30 12.41 -0.31
CA SER A 182 -1.19 13.10 -0.98
C SER A 182 -0.12 12.10 -1.43
N LYS A 183 0.59 12.43 -2.52
CA LYS A 183 1.72 11.63 -3.03
C LYS A 183 2.78 11.39 -1.96
N ASP A 184 3.05 12.39 -1.13
CA ASP A 184 4.13 12.38 -0.13
C ASP A 184 3.90 11.41 1.04
N HIS A 185 2.68 10.90 1.20
CA HIS A 185 2.33 9.94 2.25
C HIS A 185 2.04 8.54 1.70
N GLN A 186 2.11 8.34 0.38
CA GLN A 186 1.97 7.03 -0.23
C GLN A 186 3.23 6.21 -0.02
N LEU A 187 3.06 4.92 0.30
CA LEU A 187 4.18 3.97 0.41
C LEU A 187 4.64 3.43 -0.95
N ILE A 188 4.01 3.87 -2.04
CA ILE A 188 4.39 3.59 -3.43
C ILE A 188 4.47 4.91 -4.19
N ARG A 189 5.34 4.98 -5.22
CA ARG A 189 5.54 6.18 -6.04
C ARG A 189 4.38 6.40 -7.03
N ALA A 190 3.21 6.73 -6.49
CA ALA A 190 2.00 7.01 -7.25
C ALA A 190 1.24 8.21 -6.69
N ASN A 191 0.47 8.89 -7.54
CA ASN A 191 -0.41 9.98 -7.11
C ASN A 191 -1.87 9.52 -7.26
N PRO A 192 -2.54 9.15 -6.15
CA PRO A 192 -3.83 8.48 -6.24
C PRO A 192 -4.97 9.45 -6.56
N LYS A 193 -4.78 10.78 -6.43
CA LYS A 193 -5.82 11.78 -6.73
C LYS A 193 -6.17 11.93 -8.22
N HIS A 194 -5.25 11.59 -9.11
CA HIS A 194 -5.47 11.73 -10.56
C HIS A 194 -5.99 10.45 -11.23
N SER A 195 -6.08 9.37 -10.48
CA SER A 195 -6.45 8.04 -10.95
C SER A 195 -7.78 7.59 -10.34
N LEU A 196 -8.32 6.48 -10.86
CA LEU A 196 -9.61 5.96 -10.45
C LEU A 196 -9.48 5.07 -9.21
N TYR A 197 -10.35 5.30 -8.24
CA TYR A 197 -10.54 4.44 -7.08
C TYR A 197 -11.62 3.41 -7.39
N LEU A 198 -11.28 2.14 -7.15
CA LEU A 198 -12.24 1.04 -7.15
C LEU A 198 -12.90 0.96 -5.78
N ALA A 199 -12.09 1.10 -4.72
CA ALA A 199 -12.50 1.10 -3.33
C ALA A 199 -11.42 1.74 -2.45
N CYS A 200 -11.80 2.23 -1.27
CA CYS A 200 -10.88 2.79 -0.30
C CYS A 200 -11.33 2.46 1.14
N ALA A 201 -10.38 2.06 1.99
CA ALA A 201 -10.59 1.94 3.41
C ALA A 201 -9.79 2.98 4.19
N LEU A 202 -10.42 3.54 5.21
CA LEU A 202 -9.81 4.45 6.18
C LEU A 202 -9.83 3.79 7.56
N MET A 203 -8.67 3.40 8.05
CA MET A 203 -8.48 2.79 9.36
C MET A 203 -7.92 3.83 10.33
N VAL A 204 -8.79 4.40 11.14
CA VAL A 204 -8.46 5.45 12.11
C VAL A 204 -8.19 4.84 13.48
N ARG A 205 -7.16 5.34 14.17
CA ARG A 205 -6.87 4.98 15.55
C ARG A 205 -6.78 6.20 16.46
N GLY A 206 -7.18 6.03 17.71
CA GLY A 206 -7.15 7.03 18.76
C GLY A 206 -8.52 7.62 19.08
N ASN A 207 -8.54 8.67 19.91
CA ASN A 207 -9.78 9.28 20.40
C ASN A 207 -10.45 10.17 19.31
N VAL A 208 -11.08 9.54 18.32
CA VAL A 208 -11.78 10.20 17.21
C VAL A 208 -13.25 9.81 17.25
N GLN A 209 -14.15 10.78 17.01
CA GLN A 209 -15.58 10.51 16.94
C GLN A 209 -16.00 10.08 15.54
N ILE A 210 -17.05 9.25 15.44
CA ILE A 210 -17.59 8.79 14.14
C ILE A 210 -18.09 9.96 13.29
N SER A 211 -18.61 11.02 13.93
CA SER A 211 -19.05 12.25 13.26
C SER A 211 -17.90 12.97 12.54
N ASP A 212 -16.72 13.03 13.13
CA ASP A 212 -15.53 13.63 12.52
C ASP A 212 -15.02 12.82 11.33
N LEU A 213 -15.06 11.49 11.43
CA LEU A 213 -14.74 10.57 10.36
C LEU A 213 -15.68 10.77 9.15
N ARG A 214 -17.00 10.75 9.38
CA ARG A 214 -18.01 10.96 8.32
C ARG A 214 -17.85 12.33 7.66
N ARG A 215 -17.67 13.39 8.46
CA ARG A 215 -17.43 14.75 7.94
C ARG A 215 -16.21 14.81 7.02
N ASN A 216 -15.14 14.11 7.36
CA ASN A 216 -13.92 14.09 6.54
C ASN A 216 -14.07 13.31 5.25
N ILE A 217 -14.83 12.22 5.24
CA ILE A 217 -15.13 11.46 4.03
C ILE A 217 -15.93 12.31 3.05
N GLU A 218 -16.99 12.97 3.53
CA GLU A 218 -17.80 13.87 2.70
C GLU A 218 -16.96 15.02 2.12
N ARG A 219 -15.97 15.51 2.87
CA ARG A 219 -15.03 16.53 2.37
C ARG A 219 -14.06 16.01 1.31
N LEU A 220 -13.65 14.74 1.40
CA LEU A 220 -12.70 14.12 0.46
C LEU A 220 -13.39 13.64 -0.82
N LYS A 221 -14.65 13.23 -0.74
CA LYS A 221 -15.42 12.63 -1.83
C LYS A 221 -15.37 13.43 -3.14
N PRO A 222 -15.51 14.77 -3.17
CA PRO A 222 -15.43 15.54 -4.42
C PRO A 222 -14.02 15.57 -5.05
N SER A 223 -12.98 15.30 -4.26
CA SER A 223 -11.59 15.37 -4.70
C SER A 223 -11.07 14.03 -5.24
N LEU A 224 -11.76 12.92 -4.97
CA LEU A 224 -11.38 11.58 -5.39
C LEU A 224 -12.37 11.05 -6.41
N ARG A 225 -11.87 10.41 -7.46
CA ARG A 225 -12.71 9.87 -8.54
C ARG A 225 -12.90 8.38 -8.34
N PHE A 226 -14.12 7.97 -7.98
CA PHE A 226 -14.48 6.56 -7.91
C PHE A 226 -15.03 6.06 -9.25
N VAL A 227 -14.87 4.78 -9.50
CA VAL A 227 -15.50 4.07 -10.63
C VAL A 227 -17.01 4.26 -10.61
N SER A 228 -17.62 4.40 -11.80
CA SER A 228 -19.05 4.74 -11.98
C SER A 228 -20.00 3.84 -11.17
N TRP A 229 -19.72 2.55 -11.12
CA TRP A 229 -20.51 1.53 -10.44
C TRP A 229 -20.28 1.45 -8.92
N ASN A 230 -19.29 2.16 -8.35
CA ASN A 230 -18.99 2.15 -6.91
C ASN A 230 -18.66 3.54 -6.34
N GLN A 231 -19.60 4.47 -6.42
CA GLN A 231 -19.44 5.84 -5.90
C GLN A 231 -19.35 5.92 -4.37
N GLU A 232 -19.82 4.90 -3.65
CA GLU A 232 -19.78 4.79 -2.18
C GLU A 232 -18.76 3.74 -1.71
N GLY A 233 -17.67 3.53 -2.48
CA GLY A 233 -16.64 2.52 -2.21
C GLY A 233 -15.76 2.77 -0.98
N TRP A 234 -16.30 3.41 0.05
CA TRP A 234 -15.61 3.76 1.30
C TRP A 234 -15.90 2.74 2.39
N LYS A 235 -14.85 2.15 2.94
CA LYS A 235 -14.91 1.38 4.18
C LYS A 235 -14.19 2.16 5.27
N THR A 236 -14.68 2.06 6.50
CA THR A 236 -14.04 2.74 7.62
C THR A 236 -13.89 1.82 8.80
N SER A 237 -12.82 2.02 9.56
CA SER A 237 -12.67 1.45 10.90
C SER A 237 -12.14 2.50 11.86
N LEU A 238 -12.51 2.34 13.13
CA LEU A 238 -12.20 3.25 14.20
C LEU A 238 -11.84 2.45 15.45
N CYS A 239 -10.55 2.43 15.77
CA CYS A 239 -10.01 1.84 16.98
C CYS A 239 -9.78 2.93 18.04
N SER A 240 -10.27 2.74 19.26
CA SER A 240 -10.12 3.72 20.34
C SER A 240 -8.70 3.81 20.89
N VAL A 241 -7.88 2.77 20.68
CA VAL A 241 -6.51 2.69 21.18
C VAL A 241 -5.51 3.32 20.19
N PRO A 242 -4.88 4.46 20.54
CA PRO A 242 -3.90 5.11 19.68
C PRO A 242 -2.60 4.30 19.59
N PRO A 243 -1.81 4.45 18.51
CA PRO A 243 -0.49 3.82 18.43
C PRO A 243 0.49 4.51 19.38
N VAL A 244 1.56 3.79 19.73
CA VAL A 244 2.59 4.32 20.63
C VAL A 244 3.21 5.58 20.02
N GLY A 245 3.34 6.61 20.84
CA GLY A 245 3.97 7.86 20.44
C GLY A 245 3.04 8.87 19.76
N HIS A 246 1.86 8.48 19.26
CA HIS A 246 0.94 9.40 18.57
C HIS A 246 -0.41 9.46 19.30
N SER A 247 -1.12 10.58 19.16
CA SER A 247 -2.49 10.70 19.69
C SER A 247 -3.53 10.07 18.77
N HIS A 248 -3.29 10.13 17.47
CA HIS A 248 -4.13 9.56 16.42
C HIS A 248 -3.26 9.04 15.27
N SER A 249 -3.78 8.07 14.53
CA SER A 249 -3.23 7.66 13.24
C SER A 249 -4.34 7.30 12.26
N LEU A 250 -3.99 7.32 10.99
CA LEU A 250 -4.81 6.96 9.86
C LEU A 250 -3.96 6.12 8.91
N LEU A 251 -4.40 4.89 8.68
CA LEU A 251 -3.97 4.06 7.57
C LEU A 251 -5.05 4.12 6.49
N ALA A 252 -4.72 4.57 5.29
CA ALA A 252 -5.59 4.42 4.14
C ALA A 252 -5.11 3.27 3.25
N LEU A 253 -6.04 2.40 2.87
CA LEU A 253 -5.84 1.38 1.85
C LEU A 253 -6.68 1.76 0.63
N ALA A 254 -6.09 1.81 -0.55
CA ALA A 254 -6.77 2.21 -1.76
C ALA A 254 -6.52 1.20 -2.87
N ASN A 255 -7.60 0.61 -3.40
CA ASN A 255 -7.55 -0.06 -4.69
C ASN A 255 -7.71 1.01 -5.77
N ASN A 256 -6.62 1.33 -6.46
CA ASN A 256 -6.57 2.46 -7.37
C ASN A 256 -5.72 2.12 -8.59
N THR A 257 -6.13 2.62 -9.75
CA THR A 257 -5.46 2.36 -11.02
C THR A 257 -4.05 2.95 -11.12
N CYS A 258 -3.63 3.83 -10.21
CA CYS A 258 -2.27 4.40 -10.21
C CYS A 258 -1.15 3.43 -9.81
N VAL A 259 -1.43 2.16 -9.53
CA VAL A 259 -0.41 1.10 -9.44
C VAL A 259 0.17 0.75 -10.82
N LYS A 260 -0.59 1.01 -11.89
CA LYS A 260 -0.22 0.68 -13.27
C LYS A 260 1.16 1.21 -13.71
N PRO A 261 1.54 2.48 -13.50
CA PRO A 261 2.87 2.97 -13.85
C PRO A 261 4.02 2.17 -13.24
N THR A 262 3.89 1.74 -11.98
CA THR A 262 4.89 0.90 -11.31
C THR A 262 5.07 -0.44 -12.02
N PHE A 263 3.96 -1.06 -12.43
CA PHE A 263 3.98 -2.32 -13.18
C PHE A 263 4.55 -2.17 -14.58
N MET A 264 4.22 -1.06 -15.26
CA MET A 264 4.78 -0.73 -16.57
C MET A 264 6.30 -0.52 -16.51
N GLU A 265 6.79 0.20 -15.50
CA GLU A 265 8.22 0.42 -15.27
C GLU A 265 8.96 -0.90 -15.00
N LEU A 266 8.39 -1.75 -14.14
CA LEU A 266 8.95 -3.09 -13.87
C LEU A 266 9.05 -3.94 -15.15
N ARG A 267 7.97 -3.98 -15.94
CA ARG A 267 7.93 -4.69 -17.23
C ARG A 267 8.99 -4.16 -18.19
N GLU A 268 9.15 -2.84 -18.28
CA GLU A 268 10.14 -2.25 -19.18
C GLU A 268 11.58 -2.62 -18.77
N ARG A 269 11.89 -2.54 -17.48
CA ARG A 269 13.21 -2.93 -16.94
C ARG A 269 13.52 -4.39 -17.22
N PHE A 270 12.54 -5.27 -17.02
CA PHE A 270 12.67 -6.68 -17.40
C PHE A 270 12.96 -6.84 -18.88
N MET A 271 12.17 -6.20 -19.75
CA MET A 271 12.30 -6.37 -21.20
C MET A 271 13.66 -5.88 -21.71
N ARG A 272 14.25 -4.86 -21.08
CA ARG A 272 15.62 -4.40 -21.40
C ARG A 272 16.67 -5.48 -21.14
N LEU A 273 16.55 -6.25 -20.04
CA LEU A 273 17.44 -7.36 -19.72
C LEU A 273 17.16 -8.58 -20.60
N TYR A 274 15.89 -8.94 -20.75
CA TYR A 274 15.45 -10.14 -21.47
C TYR A 274 15.77 -10.10 -22.95
N LYS A 275 15.57 -8.95 -23.62
CA LYS A 275 15.96 -8.78 -25.03
C LYS A 275 17.45 -9.01 -25.27
N LYS A 276 18.30 -8.71 -24.27
CA LYS A 276 19.74 -8.93 -24.33
C LYS A 276 20.17 -10.30 -23.81
N LYS A 277 19.23 -11.12 -23.32
CA LYS A 277 19.47 -12.39 -22.61
C LYS A 277 20.48 -12.23 -21.46
N ALA A 278 20.54 -11.04 -20.84
CA ALA A 278 21.50 -10.72 -19.80
C ALA A 278 21.16 -11.50 -18.52
N HIS A 279 22.14 -12.20 -17.93
CA HIS A 279 21.98 -13.01 -16.71
C HIS A 279 20.91 -14.11 -16.75
N LEU A 280 20.33 -14.41 -17.92
CA LEU A 280 19.28 -15.42 -18.06
C LEU A 280 19.78 -16.84 -17.76
N HIS A 281 21.05 -17.12 -18.07
CA HIS A 281 21.68 -18.43 -17.82
C HIS A 281 21.71 -18.83 -16.34
N HIS A 282 21.73 -17.87 -15.40
CA HIS A 282 21.66 -18.18 -13.97
C HIS A 282 20.34 -18.87 -13.58
N TYR A 283 19.27 -18.63 -14.34
CA TYR A 283 17.95 -19.22 -14.09
C TYR A 283 17.77 -20.51 -14.89
N LEU A 284 18.15 -20.52 -16.17
CA LEU A 284 17.94 -21.68 -17.06
C LEU A 284 18.80 -22.91 -16.71
N GLN A 285 19.84 -22.74 -15.87
CA GLN A 285 20.64 -23.84 -15.36
C GLN A 285 19.94 -24.61 -14.22
N ILE A 286 18.88 -24.03 -13.64
CA ILE A 286 18.13 -24.63 -12.54
C ILE A 286 17.03 -25.52 -13.13
N GLU A 287 16.94 -26.74 -12.62
CA GLU A 287 15.89 -27.68 -13.01
C GLU A 287 14.49 -27.08 -12.74
N GLY A 288 13.61 -27.15 -13.74
CA GLY A 288 12.25 -26.60 -13.67
C GLY A 288 12.10 -25.12 -14.02
N MET A 289 13.20 -24.40 -14.32
CA MET A 289 13.15 -23.00 -14.77
C MET A 289 13.44 -22.91 -16.27
N GLU A 290 12.37 -22.80 -17.07
CA GLU A 290 12.44 -22.71 -18.53
C GLU A 290 12.17 -21.28 -19.05
N ASP A 291 12.51 -21.02 -20.31
CA ASP A 291 12.25 -19.73 -20.98
C ASP A 291 10.74 -19.40 -21.06
N SER A 292 9.90 -20.45 -21.11
CA SER A 292 8.44 -20.37 -21.03
C SER A 292 7.97 -19.66 -19.76
N CYS A 293 8.56 -19.96 -18.60
CA CYS A 293 8.20 -19.35 -17.31
C CYS A 293 8.33 -17.81 -17.34
N PHE A 294 9.38 -17.30 -18.00
CA PHE A 294 9.60 -15.87 -18.16
C PHE A 294 8.54 -15.22 -19.07
N THR A 295 8.23 -15.89 -20.17
CA THR A 295 7.23 -15.42 -21.14
C THR A 295 5.83 -15.39 -20.52
N GLU A 296 5.47 -16.43 -19.76
CA GLU A 296 4.21 -16.50 -19.01
C GLU A 296 4.11 -15.38 -17.96
N ALA A 297 5.17 -15.17 -17.17
CA ALA A 297 5.15 -14.16 -16.11
C ALA A 297 5.00 -12.74 -16.69
N VAL A 298 5.66 -12.43 -17.81
CA VAL A 298 5.48 -11.15 -18.51
C VAL A 298 4.09 -11.02 -19.12
N SER A 299 3.52 -12.11 -19.63
CA SER A 299 2.16 -12.13 -20.18
C SER A 299 1.14 -11.85 -19.09
N SER A 300 1.25 -12.52 -17.93
CA SER A 300 0.43 -12.27 -16.73
C SER A 300 0.50 -10.79 -16.30
N LEU A 301 1.70 -10.23 -16.16
CA LEU A 301 1.85 -8.81 -15.83
C LEU A 301 1.25 -7.88 -16.89
N SER A 302 1.36 -8.24 -18.17
CA SER A 302 0.81 -7.43 -19.26
C SER A 302 -0.71 -7.46 -19.28
N ALA A 303 -1.32 -8.60 -18.98
CA ALA A 303 -2.77 -8.73 -18.81
C ALA A 303 -3.26 -7.86 -17.65
N LEU A 304 -2.60 -7.91 -16.49
CA LEU A 304 -2.93 -7.07 -15.33
C LEU A 304 -2.85 -5.57 -15.66
N ILE A 305 -1.79 -5.14 -16.35
CA ILE A 305 -1.64 -3.74 -16.81
C ILE A 305 -2.79 -3.35 -17.76
N GLN A 306 -3.22 -4.27 -18.62
CA GLN A 306 -4.32 -4.04 -19.55
C GLN A 306 -5.65 -3.88 -18.82
N GLU A 307 -5.94 -4.70 -17.80
CA GLU A 307 -7.15 -4.58 -16.99
C GLU A 307 -7.24 -3.20 -16.30
N TYR A 308 -6.16 -2.76 -15.64
CA TYR A 308 -6.11 -1.41 -15.09
C TYR A 308 -6.26 -0.31 -16.16
N SER A 309 -5.74 -0.53 -17.37
CA SER A 309 -5.87 0.42 -18.48
C SER A 309 -7.30 0.51 -19.01
N GLN A 310 -8.03 -0.61 -19.04
CA GLN A 310 -9.44 -0.64 -19.40
C GLN A 310 -10.28 0.14 -18.40
N LEU A 311 -10.00 0.00 -17.10
CA LEU A 311 -10.66 0.80 -16.06
C LEU A 311 -10.37 2.28 -16.22
N ASP A 312 -9.11 2.67 -16.44
CA ASP A 312 -8.76 4.08 -16.69
C ASP A 312 -9.47 4.66 -17.92
N ALA A 313 -9.71 3.86 -18.97
CA ALA A 313 -10.45 4.31 -20.14
C ALA A 313 -11.91 4.65 -19.82
N THR A 314 -12.49 4.08 -18.76
CA THR A 314 -13.85 4.42 -18.30
C THR A 314 -13.92 5.76 -17.54
N GLN A 315 -12.78 6.38 -17.20
CA GLN A 315 -12.72 7.65 -16.46
C GLN A 315 -13.48 8.79 -17.14
N SER A 316 -13.59 8.76 -18.47
CA SER A 316 -14.27 9.78 -19.28
C SER A 316 -15.74 9.46 -19.57
N MET A 317 -16.23 8.27 -19.18
CA MET A 317 -17.64 7.93 -19.39
C MET A 317 -18.49 8.64 -18.34
N PRO A 318 -19.56 9.35 -18.75
CA PRO A 318 -20.50 9.90 -17.80
C PRO A 318 -21.09 8.77 -16.95
N VAL A 319 -21.32 9.05 -15.67
CA VAL A 319 -22.08 8.16 -14.79
C VAL A 319 -23.48 8.06 -15.39
N GLU A 320 -23.78 6.97 -16.10
CA GLU A 320 -25.17 6.64 -16.39
C GLU A 320 -25.82 6.33 -15.04
N ASP A 321 -26.73 7.21 -14.61
CA ASP A 321 -27.68 6.91 -13.53
C ASP A 321 -28.55 5.74 -14.01
N LEU A 322 -28.05 4.52 -13.88
CA LEU A 322 -28.85 3.33 -14.04
C LEU A 322 -30.00 3.45 -13.04
N PRO A 323 -31.27 3.40 -13.49
CA PRO A 323 -32.41 3.61 -12.62
C PRO A 323 -32.33 2.59 -11.49
N ARG A 324 -32.20 3.08 -10.25
CA ARG A 324 -32.25 2.22 -9.06
C ARG A 324 -33.55 1.43 -9.12
N LEU A 325 -33.46 0.11 -8.94
CA LEU A 325 -34.64 -0.76 -8.86
C LEU A 325 -35.60 -0.18 -7.81
N SER A 326 -36.74 0.31 -8.25
CA SER A 326 -37.80 0.75 -7.35
C SER A 326 -38.31 -0.48 -6.62
N VAL A 327 -38.13 -0.52 -5.30
CA VAL A 327 -38.78 -1.53 -4.45
C VAL A 327 -40.28 -1.38 -4.68
N ALA A 328 -40.94 -2.46 -5.14
CA ALA A 328 -42.38 -2.47 -5.27
C ALA A 328 -43.00 -2.20 -3.88
N VAL A 329 -43.80 -1.14 -3.79
CA VAL A 329 -44.52 -0.71 -2.58
C VAL A 329 -45.58 -1.73 -2.21
#